data_AF-A0A7J9JWB1-F1
#
_entry.id   AF-A0A7J9JWB1-F1
#
_cell.length_a   1.000
_cell.length_b   1.000
_cell.length_c   1.000
_cell.angle_alpha   90.00
_cell.angle_beta   90.00
_cell.angle_gamma   90.00
#
_symmetry.space_group_name_H-M   'P 1'
#
loop_
_entity.id
_entity.type
_entity.pdbx_description
1 polymer ?
#
loop_
_entity_poly.entity_id
_entity_poly.type
_entity_poly.pdbx_seq_one_letter_code
_entity_poly.pdbx_strand_id
1 'polypeptide(L)'
;MIAAIPNIIGWLAISFARDSSFLYMGRLLEGFGVGIISYTVPVYIAEIAPQNLRGSLGSVNQLSVTLGIMLAYLLGLFVEWRILAVLGILPCTILIPGLFFIPESPRWLAKMGMTEDFETSLQVLRGFEADISIEVNEIKRSVASTTRRTTIRFADLKERRYWFPLMVGIGLLMLQQLSGINGVLFYSSTIFEAAAGVKSSNAATFGVGAIQVIATAVTTWLVDKAGRRLLLIVSSFGMTLSLLVVAVSFFLK
;
A
#
# COMPACT_ATOMS: atom_id res chain seq x y z
N MET A 1 6.44 13.18 -6.18
CA MET A 1 6.82 13.44 -7.59
C MET A 1 7.93 12.50 -8.08
N ILE A 2 9.04 12.36 -7.36
CA ILE A 2 10.21 11.55 -7.78
C ILE A 2 9.83 10.08 -8.11
N ALA A 3 8.92 9.47 -7.36
CA ALA A 3 8.49 8.09 -7.61
C ALA A 3 7.60 7.90 -8.85
N ALA A 4 6.91 8.95 -9.31
CA ALA A 4 6.02 8.86 -10.46
C ALA A 4 6.80 8.80 -11.79
N ILE A 5 8.01 9.39 -11.83
CA ILE A 5 8.85 9.45 -13.04
C ILE A 5 9.33 8.03 -13.45
N PRO A 6 9.95 7.22 -12.57
CA PRO A 6 10.29 5.83 -12.90
C PRO A 6 9.08 4.99 -13.28
N ASN A 7 7.92 5.25 -12.66
CA ASN A 7 6.70 4.49 -12.90
C ASN A 7 6.16 4.74 -14.32
N ILE A 8 6.10 6.01 -14.76
CA ILE A 8 5.69 6.38 -16.13
C ILE A 8 6.67 5.79 -17.15
N ILE A 9 7.97 5.89 -16.90
CA ILE A 9 9.00 5.32 -17.79
C ILE A 9 8.87 3.79 -17.84
N GLY A 10 8.60 3.14 -16.71
CA GLY A 10 8.38 1.69 -16.61
C GLY A 10 7.19 1.23 -17.45
N TRP A 11 6.03 1.90 -17.32
CA TRP A 11 4.85 1.60 -18.12
C TRP A 11 5.04 1.86 -19.62
N LEU A 12 5.74 2.93 -20.00
CA LEU A 12 6.10 3.20 -21.39
C LEU A 12 7.03 2.11 -21.95
N ALA A 13 8.04 1.70 -21.18
CA ALA A 13 8.95 0.62 -21.57
C ALA A 13 8.22 -0.72 -21.77
N ILE A 14 7.21 -1.03 -20.93
CA ILE A 14 6.37 -2.22 -21.08
C ILE A 14 5.48 -2.11 -22.33
N SER A 15 4.86 -0.94 -22.58
CA SER A 15 3.95 -0.75 -23.72
C SER A 15 4.67 -0.88 -25.07
N PHE A 16 5.86 -0.30 -25.19
CA PHE A 16 6.68 -0.35 -26.41
C PHE A 16 7.60 -1.59 -26.50
N ALA A 17 7.51 -2.52 -25.55
CA ALA A 17 8.40 -3.67 -25.53
C ALA A 17 8.27 -4.51 -26.81
N ARG A 18 9.38 -4.65 -27.53
CA ARG A 18 9.55 -5.59 -28.65
C ARG A 18 10.38 -6.81 -28.25
N ASP A 19 11.27 -6.65 -27.27
CA ASP A 19 12.13 -7.69 -26.72
C ASP A 19 11.86 -7.91 -25.22
N SER A 20 12.11 -9.13 -24.73
CA SER A 20 11.96 -9.50 -23.32
C SER A 20 12.78 -8.62 -22.38
N SER A 21 13.93 -8.10 -22.83
CA SER A 21 14.77 -7.19 -22.06
C SER A 21 14.05 -5.88 -21.71
N PHE A 22 13.22 -5.34 -22.60
CA PHE A 22 12.43 -4.14 -22.32
C PHE A 22 11.33 -4.39 -21.28
N LEU A 23 10.74 -5.60 -21.28
CA LEU A 23 9.78 -6.00 -20.25
C LEU A 23 10.44 -6.09 -18.87
N TYR A 24 11.62 -6.69 -18.76
CA TYR A 24 12.35 -6.78 -17.49
C TYR A 24 12.78 -5.40 -16.99
N MET A 25 13.28 -4.54 -17.87
CA MET A 25 13.65 -3.17 -17.52
C MET A 25 12.44 -2.37 -17.02
N GLY A 26 11.30 -2.47 -17.72
CA GLY A 26 10.07 -1.80 -17.33
C GLY A 26 9.56 -2.26 -15.96
N ARG A 27 9.55 -3.58 -15.71
CA ARG A 27 9.21 -4.18 -14.41
C ARG A 27 10.12 -3.71 -13.27
N LEU A 28 11.42 -3.54 -13.55
CA LEU A 28 12.38 -3.06 -12.55
C LEU A 28 12.10 -1.60 -12.16
N LEU A 29 11.85 -0.74 -13.16
CA LEU A 29 11.53 0.68 -12.94
C LEU A 29 10.19 0.87 -12.24
N GLU A 30 9.18 0.09 -12.64
CA GLU A 30 7.88 0.05 -11.97
C GLU A 30 8.03 -0.37 -10.51
N GLY A 31 8.79 -1.44 -10.25
CA GLY A 31 9.07 -1.93 -8.89
C GLY A 31 9.76 -0.88 -8.01
N PHE A 32 10.69 -0.10 -8.57
CA PHE A 32 11.33 1.00 -7.84
C PHE A 32 10.33 2.12 -7.49
N GLY A 33 9.48 2.50 -8.45
CA GLY A 33 8.43 3.51 -8.23
C GLY A 33 7.42 3.07 -7.17
N VAL A 34 6.91 1.85 -7.30
CA VAL A 34 5.96 1.24 -6.34
C VAL A 34 6.61 1.13 -4.96
N GLY A 35 7.87 0.71 -4.85
CA GLY A 35 8.57 0.62 -3.56
C GLY A 35 8.63 1.95 -2.81
N ILE A 36 8.93 3.05 -3.51
CA ILE A 36 8.93 4.39 -2.89
C ILE A 36 7.51 4.79 -2.47
N ILE A 37 6.50 4.54 -3.32
CA ILE A 37 5.09 4.89 -3.04
C ILE A 37 4.57 4.10 -1.84
N SER A 38 4.85 2.80 -1.76
CA SER A 38 4.40 1.91 -0.68
C SER A 38 4.95 2.30 0.70
N TYR A 39 6.10 2.98 0.76
CA TYR A 39 6.61 3.56 2.00
C TYR A 39 6.06 4.98 2.24
N THR A 40 6.11 5.83 1.22
CA THR A 40 5.81 7.26 1.35
C THR A 40 4.34 7.51 1.66
N VAL A 41 3.41 6.77 1.03
CA VAL A 41 1.97 7.00 1.20
C VAL A 41 1.48 6.68 2.62
N PRO A 42 1.78 5.51 3.22
CA PRO A 42 1.37 5.24 4.60
C PRO A 42 2.00 6.20 5.61
N VAL A 43 3.25 6.63 5.39
CA VAL A 43 3.92 7.61 6.24
C VAL A 43 3.21 8.95 6.15
N TYR A 44 2.97 9.44 4.93
CA TYR A 44 2.25 10.69 4.70
C TYR A 44 0.87 10.66 5.37
N ILE A 45 0.08 9.61 5.14
CA ILE A 45 -1.23 9.42 5.79
C ILE A 45 -1.10 9.44 7.32
N ALA A 46 -0.12 8.75 7.89
CA ALA A 46 0.08 8.71 9.33
C ALA A 46 0.48 10.07 9.94
N GLU A 47 1.13 10.92 9.16
CA GLU A 47 1.56 12.27 9.59
C GLU A 47 0.43 13.30 9.50
N ILE A 48 -0.44 13.20 8.49
CA ILE A 48 -1.57 14.12 8.29
C ILE A 48 -2.82 13.71 9.10
N ALA A 49 -2.98 12.41 9.38
CA ALA A 49 -4.18 11.90 10.02
C ALA A 49 -4.28 12.29 11.51
N PRO A 50 -5.47 12.73 11.97
CA PRO A 50 -5.73 12.95 13.39
C PRO A 50 -5.61 11.63 14.16
N GLN A 51 -5.17 11.70 15.43
CA GLN A 51 -4.90 10.52 16.26
C GLN A 51 -6.05 9.50 16.25
N ASN A 52 -7.30 10.00 16.20
CA ASN A 52 -8.52 9.20 16.25
C ASN A 52 -8.90 8.54 14.91
N LEU A 53 -8.40 9.03 13.76
CA LEU A 53 -8.73 8.50 12.42
C LEU A 53 -7.55 7.87 11.71
N ARG A 54 -6.35 7.80 12.33
CA ARG A 54 -5.15 7.22 11.70
C ARG A 54 -5.36 5.79 11.24
N GLY A 55 -6.12 4.98 12.01
CA GLY A 55 -6.44 3.60 11.65
C GLY A 55 -7.29 3.52 10.38
N SER A 56 -8.39 4.28 10.35
CA SER A 56 -9.31 4.34 9.22
C SER A 56 -8.64 4.88 7.96
N LEU A 57 -7.94 6.02 8.05
CA LEU A 57 -7.22 6.62 6.91
C LEU A 57 -6.08 5.73 6.40
N GLY A 58 -5.36 5.05 7.30
CA GLY A 58 -4.33 4.07 6.89
C GLY A 58 -4.93 2.87 6.15
N SER A 59 -6.16 2.48 6.49
CA SER A 59 -6.86 1.37 5.84
C SER A 59 -7.43 1.75 4.47
N VAL A 60 -7.76 3.03 4.25
CA VAL A 60 -8.13 3.55 2.91
C VAL A 60 -7.02 3.29 1.89
N ASN A 61 -5.74 3.40 2.29
CA ASN A 61 -4.64 3.06 1.40
C ASN A 61 -4.70 1.60 0.92
N GLN A 62 -4.94 0.66 1.85
CA GLN A 62 -5.06 -0.76 1.51
C GLN A 62 -6.29 -1.04 0.64
N LEU A 63 -7.41 -0.34 0.89
CA LEU A 63 -8.61 -0.43 0.06
C LEU A 63 -8.37 0.08 -1.37
N SER A 64 -7.65 1.19 -1.52
CA SER A 64 -7.29 1.72 -2.85
C SER A 64 -6.42 0.74 -3.62
N VAL A 65 -5.49 0.05 -2.95
CA VAL A 65 -4.68 -1.00 -3.59
C VAL A 65 -5.55 -2.16 -4.09
N THR A 66 -6.49 -2.66 -3.28
CA THR A 66 -7.34 -3.79 -3.70
C THR A 66 -8.36 -3.41 -4.76
N LEU A 67 -8.88 -2.18 -4.72
CA LEU A 67 -9.68 -1.61 -5.81
C LEU A 67 -8.87 -1.49 -7.10
N GLY A 68 -7.61 -1.05 -7.02
CA GLY A 68 -6.70 -0.99 -8.17
C GLY A 68 -6.46 -2.37 -8.80
N ILE A 69 -6.23 -3.40 -7.99
CA ILE A 69 -6.08 -4.79 -8.46
C ILE A 69 -7.37 -5.27 -9.14
N MET A 70 -8.54 -5.02 -8.54
CA MET A 70 -9.84 -5.38 -9.12
C MET A 70 -10.07 -4.69 -10.47
N LEU A 71 -9.78 -3.39 -10.58
CA LEU A 71 -9.87 -2.64 -11.83
C LEU A 71 -8.90 -3.17 -12.89
N ALA A 72 -7.66 -3.51 -12.50
CA ALA A 72 -6.68 -4.11 -13.39
C ALA A 72 -7.17 -5.47 -13.92
N TYR A 73 -7.75 -6.31 -13.07
CA TYR A 73 -8.37 -7.56 -13.50
C TYR A 73 -9.55 -7.32 -14.44
N LEU A 74 -10.44 -6.38 -14.13
CA LEU A 74 -11.59 -6.05 -14.98
C LEU A 74 -11.16 -5.55 -16.36
N LEU A 75 -10.21 -4.60 -16.42
CA LEU A 75 -9.70 -4.06 -17.67
C LEU A 75 -8.93 -5.13 -18.47
N GLY A 76 -8.20 -6.01 -17.78
CA GLY A 76 -7.49 -7.13 -18.39
C GLY A 76 -8.39 -8.16 -19.07
N LEU A 77 -9.70 -8.16 -18.80
CA LEU A 77 -10.66 -9.01 -19.50
C LEU A 77 -11.03 -8.47 -20.89
N PHE A 78 -11.02 -7.16 -21.07
CA PHE A 78 -11.52 -6.50 -22.29
C PHE A 78 -10.41 -5.96 -23.18
N VAL A 79 -9.19 -5.83 -22.64
CA VAL A 79 -8.14 -5.01 -23.24
C VAL A 79 -6.84 -5.82 -23.33
N GLU A 80 -6.13 -5.70 -24.46
CA GLU A 80 -4.80 -6.30 -24.62
C GLU A 80 -3.79 -5.77 -23.60
N TRP A 81 -2.83 -6.61 -23.20
CA TRP A 81 -1.82 -6.28 -22.19
C TRP A 81 -1.02 -5.00 -22.50
N ARG A 82 -0.82 -4.65 -23.80
CA ARG A 82 -0.15 -3.42 -24.22
C ARG A 82 -0.97 -2.17 -23.92
N ILE A 83 -2.28 -2.23 -24.18
CA ILE A 83 -3.20 -1.12 -23.90
C ILE A 83 -3.44 -1.03 -22.39
N LEU A 84 -3.49 -2.16 -21.68
CA LEU A 84 -3.53 -2.19 -20.22
C LEU A 84 -2.30 -1.49 -19.60
N ALA A 85 -1.12 -1.67 -20.20
CA ALA A 85 0.09 -0.97 -19.80
C ALA A 85 -0.01 0.56 -20.01
N VAL A 86 -0.65 1.01 -21.10
CA VAL A 86 -0.92 2.45 -21.32
C VAL A 86 -1.94 2.97 -20.30
N LEU A 87 -2.97 2.19 -19.96
CA LEU A 87 -3.94 2.56 -18.94
C LEU A 87 -3.28 2.68 -17.55
N GLY A 88 -2.22 1.92 -17.26
CA GLY A 88 -1.41 2.06 -16.05
C GLY A 88 -0.70 3.41 -15.92
N ILE A 89 -0.48 4.12 -17.03
CA ILE A 89 0.10 5.48 -17.04
C ILE A 89 -0.90 6.51 -16.49
N LEU A 90 -2.21 6.31 -16.71
CA LEU A 90 -3.26 7.26 -16.28
C LEU A 90 -3.19 7.62 -14.78
N PRO A 91 -3.23 6.67 -13.83
CA PRO A 91 -3.16 7.01 -12.40
C PRO A 91 -1.84 7.71 -12.05
N CYS A 92 -0.72 7.38 -12.70
CA CYS A 92 0.55 8.08 -12.51
C CYS A 92 0.49 9.52 -13.01
N THR A 93 -0.15 9.77 -14.15
CA THR A 93 -0.31 11.12 -14.71
C THR A 93 -1.29 11.98 -13.92
N ILE A 94 -2.29 11.39 -13.27
CA ILE A 94 -3.23 12.10 -12.37
C ILE A 94 -2.55 12.42 -11.03
N LEU A 95 -1.67 11.53 -10.54
CA LEU A 95 -0.95 11.73 -9.29
C LEU A 95 -0.04 12.98 -9.32
N ILE A 96 0.59 13.28 -10.46
CA ILE A 96 1.51 14.43 -10.61
C ILE A 96 0.82 15.78 -10.34
N PRO A 97 -0.25 16.18 -11.06
CA PRO A 97 -0.98 17.41 -10.78
C PRO A 97 -1.66 17.35 -9.41
N GLY A 98 -2.17 16.19 -8.99
CA GLY A 98 -2.77 16.02 -7.66
C GLY A 98 -1.82 16.37 -6.52
N LEU A 99 -0.54 16.05 -6.66
CA LEU A 99 0.48 16.39 -5.66
C LEU A 99 0.70 17.90 -5.48
N PHE A 100 0.41 18.73 -6.49
CA PHE A 100 0.51 20.19 -6.35
C PHE A 100 -0.64 20.81 -5.54
N PHE A 101 -1.78 20.11 -5.45
CA PHE A 101 -2.93 20.56 -4.65
C PHE A 101 -2.89 20.05 -3.21
N ILE A 102 -2.07 19.04 -2.93
CA ILE A 102 -1.99 18.41 -1.61
C ILE A 102 -0.94 19.18 -0.77
N PRO A 103 -1.29 19.67 0.44
CA PRO A 103 -0.34 20.37 1.29
C PRO A 103 0.76 19.42 1.77
N GLU A 104 1.95 19.96 2.06
CA GLU A 104 3.05 19.14 2.57
C GLU A 104 2.79 18.64 4.00
N SER A 105 3.51 17.59 4.40
CA SER A 105 3.34 17.00 5.74
C SER A 105 3.64 18.03 6.83
N PRO A 106 2.68 18.33 7.73
CA PRO A 106 2.89 19.30 8.81
C PRO A 106 4.07 18.91 9.72
N ARG A 107 4.29 17.61 9.94
CA ARG A 107 5.43 17.13 10.75
C ARG A 107 6.77 17.35 10.06
N TRP A 108 6.81 17.22 8.75
CA TRP A 108 8.01 17.50 7.96
C TRP A 108 8.34 19.01 7.96
N LEU A 109 7.34 19.86 7.73
CA LEU A 109 7.47 21.32 7.80
C LEU A 109 7.95 21.81 9.17
N ALA A 110 7.38 21.25 10.25
CA ALA A 110 7.81 21.53 11.61
C ALA A 110 9.27 21.09 11.87
N LYS A 111 9.72 19.99 11.24
CA LYS A 111 11.12 19.51 11.34
C LYS A 111 12.09 20.38 10.54
N MET A 112 11.67 20.95 9.42
CA MET A 112 12.46 21.89 8.62
C MET A 112 12.51 23.30 9.22
N GLY A 113 11.75 23.57 10.29
CA GLY A 113 11.70 24.87 10.96
C GLY A 113 10.81 25.90 10.26
N MET A 114 10.01 25.48 9.26
CA MET A 114 9.10 26.35 8.50
C MET A 114 7.76 26.44 9.25
N THR A 115 7.72 27.27 10.30
CA THR A 115 6.56 27.37 11.21
C THR A 115 5.32 28.00 10.57
N GLU A 116 5.47 28.89 9.61
CA GLU A 116 4.34 29.56 8.93
C GLU A 116 3.63 28.61 7.95
N ASP A 117 4.38 27.86 7.14
CA ASP A 117 3.84 26.85 6.22
C ASP A 117 3.23 25.66 6.97
N PHE A 118 3.81 25.34 8.14
CA PHE A 118 3.27 24.33 9.06
C PHE A 118 1.87 24.68 9.55
N GLU A 119 1.67 25.92 10.04
CA GLU A 119 0.39 26.38 10.56
C GLU A 119 -0.65 26.49 9.44
N THR A 120 -0.23 26.96 8.26
CA THR A 120 -1.08 27.04 7.06
C THR A 120 -1.51 25.66 6.56
N SER A 121 -0.59 24.71 6.45
CA SER A 121 -0.90 23.33 6.02
C SER A 121 -1.83 22.63 7.00
N LEU A 122 -1.64 22.85 8.31
CA LEU A 122 -2.47 22.25 9.34
C LEU A 122 -3.88 22.87 9.40
N GLN A 123 -4.00 24.19 9.13
CA GLN A 123 -5.28 24.89 8.94
C GLN A 123 -6.05 24.41 7.72
N VAL A 124 -5.38 24.22 6.58
CA VAL A 124 -6.01 23.65 5.38
C VAL A 124 -6.50 22.22 5.65
N LEU A 125 -5.78 21.44 6.46
CA LEU A 125 -6.10 20.05 6.72
C LEU A 125 -7.19 19.81 7.79
N ARG A 126 -7.28 20.69 8.80
CA ARG A 126 -8.25 20.62 9.91
C ARG A 126 -9.48 21.49 9.70
N GLY A 127 -9.41 22.46 8.80
CA GLY A 127 -10.41 23.50 8.58
C GLY A 127 -10.02 24.81 9.26
N PHE A 128 -10.30 25.94 8.60
CA PHE A 128 -9.90 27.28 9.03
C PHE A 128 -10.47 27.73 10.39
N GLU A 129 -11.53 27.07 10.89
CA GLU A 129 -12.18 27.39 12.18
C GLU A 129 -11.77 26.45 13.34
N ALA A 130 -10.96 25.42 13.08
CA ALA A 130 -10.54 24.49 14.12
C ALA A 130 -9.41 25.08 14.98
N ASP A 131 -9.51 24.96 16.31
CA ASP A 131 -8.42 25.35 17.21
C ASP A 131 -7.26 24.35 17.09
N ILE A 132 -6.25 24.75 16.33
CA ILE A 132 -5.09 23.95 15.94
C ILE A 132 -3.91 24.20 16.91
N SER A 133 -4.03 25.16 17.83
CA SER A 133 -2.95 25.61 18.71
C SER A 133 -2.41 24.50 19.62
N ILE A 134 -3.27 23.57 20.07
CA ILE A 134 -2.88 22.42 20.90
C ILE A 134 -2.06 21.41 20.07
N GLU A 135 -2.52 21.07 18.87
CA GLU A 135 -1.84 20.11 17.98
C GLU A 135 -0.51 20.68 17.45
N VAL A 136 -0.45 21.98 17.18
CA VAL A 136 0.77 22.73 16.86
C VAL A 136 1.81 22.58 17.96
N ASN A 137 1.40 22.80 19.21
CA ASN A 137 2.31 22.77 20.35
C ASN A 137 2.77 21.33 20.65
N GLU A 138 1.91 20.33 20.47
CA GLU A 138 2.25 18.92 20.60
C GLU A 138 3.25 18.48 19.52
N ILE A 139 3.02 18.86 18.25
CA ILE A 139 3.94 18.57 17.15
C ILE A 139 5.28 19.28 17.36
N LYS A 140 5.29 20.58 17.69
CA LYS A 140 6.52 21.34 17.99
C LYS A 140 7.32 20.71 19.14
N ARG A 141 6.67 20.26 20.23
CA ARG A 141 7.34 19.52 21.32
C ARG A 141 7.90 18.18 20.86
N SER A 142 7.13 17.41 20.08
CA SER A 142 7.56 16.11 19.57
C SER A 142 8.78 16.25 18.65
N VAL A 143 8.79 17.26 17.78
CA VAL A 143 9.89 17.57 16.87
C VAL A 143 11.10 18.07 17.66
N ALA A 144 10.95 19.01 18.61
CA ALA A 144 12.05 19.48 19.45
C ALA A 144 12.70 18.34 20.26
N SER A 145 11.90 17.38 20.73
CA SER A 145 12.40 16.17 21.40
C SER A 145 13.12 15.20 20.45
N THR A 146 12.72 15.17 19.18
CA THR A 146 13.30 14.32 18.14
C THR A 146 14.57 14.94 17.55
N THR A 147 14.62 16.26 17.32
CA THR A 147 15.80 16.99 16.82
C THR A 147 16.96 16.98 17.82
N ARG A 148 16.68 16.91 19.13
CA ARG A 148 17.71 16.68 20.16
C ARG A 148 18.30 15.27 20.13
N ARG A 149 17.60 14.29 19.54
CA ARG A 149 18.13 12.93 19.33
C ARG A 149 18.76 12.89 17.94
N THR A 150 20.08 12.76 17.91
CA THR A 150 20.87 12.57 16.70
C THR A 150 20.20 11.55 15.77
N THR A 151 20.21 11.81 14.47
CA THR A 151 19.79 10.89 13.40
C THR A 151 20.12 9.45 13.78
N ILE A 152 19.09 8.61 13.98
CA ILE A 152 19.24 7.22 14.40
C ILE A 152 20.24 6.55 13.46
N ARG A 153 21.42 6.18 13.97
CA ARG A 153 22.43 5.47 13.19
C ARG A 153 22.03 4.01 13.11
N PHE A 154 22.43 3.32 12.04
CA PHE A 154 22.20 1.87 11.91
C PHE A 154 22.75 1.07 13.11
N ALA A 155 23.73 1.61 13.84
CA ALA A 155 24.25 1.04 15.08
C ALA A 155 23.27 1.11 16.28
N ASP A 156 22.43 2.15 16.34
CA ASP A 156 21.48 2.37 17.44
C ASP A 156 20.27 1.43 17.32
N LEU A 157 20.03 0.85 16.14
CA LEU A 157 19.01 -0.18 15.90
C LEU A 157 19.26 -1.47 16.69
N LYS A 158 20.49 -1.66 17.18
CA LYS A 158 20.87 -2.81 18.01
C LYS A 158 20.44 -2.67 19.48
N GLU A 159 19.99 -1.48 19.90
CA GLU A 159 19.43 -1.30 21.22
C GLU A 159 18.09 -2.05 21.36
N ARG A 160 17.90 -2.72 22.51
CA ARG A 160 16.71 -3.53 22.81
C ARG A 160 15.38 -2.77 22.62
N ARG A 161 15.42 -1.44 22.77
CA ARG A 161 14.27 -0.53 22.59
C ARG A 161 13.81 -0.44 21.13
N TYR A 162 14.72 -0.52 20.16
CA TYR A 162 14.40 -0.42 18.72
C TYR A 162 14.39 -1.79 18.04
N TRP A 163 15.22 -2.73 18.48
CA TRP A 163 15.31 -4.06 17.88
C TRP A 163 14.00 -4.85 17.99
N PHE A 164 13.30 -4.80 19.12
CA PHE A 164 12.06 -5.59 19.31
C PHE A 164 10.92 -5.12 18.38
N PRO A 165 10.55 -3.82 18.32
CA PRO A 165 9.57 -3.35 17.33
C PRO A 165 10.00 -3.60 15.88
N LEU A 166 11.28 -3.43 15.56
CA LEU A 166 11.81 -3.66 14.23
C LEU A 166 11.71 -5.14 13.82
N MET A 167 12.09 -6.06 14.70
CA MET A 167 11.98 -7.49 14.48
C MET A 167 10.53 -7.94 14.28
N VAL A 168 9.59 -7.41 15.08
CA VAL A 168 8.16 -7.70 14.92
C VAL A 168 7.64 -7.16 13.58
N GLY A 169 8.02 -5.94 13.19
CA GLY A 169 7.64 -5.34 11.92
C GLY A 169 8.16 -6.12 10.71
N ILE A 170 9.46 -6.43 10.69
CA ILE A 170 10.09 -7.22 9.62
C ILE A 170 9.50 -8.64 9.59
N GLY A 171 9.33 -9.28 10.75
CA GLY A 171 8.75 -10.61 10.85
C GLY A 171 7.32 -10.66 10.29
N LEU A 172 6.49 -9.66 10.61
CA LEU A 172 5.13 -9.56 10.06
C LEU A 172 5.13 -9.38 8.53
N LEU A 173 6.02 -8.56 7.99
CA LEU A 173 6.14 -8.38 6.53
C LEU A 173 6.62 -9.65 5.83
N MET A 174 7.60 -10.36 6.42
CA MET A 174 8.05 -11.65 5.90
C MET A 174 6.94 -12.70 5.92
N LEU A 175 6.21 -12.83 7.04
CA LEU A 175 5.09 -13.77 7.15
C LEU A 175 3.97 -13.42 6.17
N GLN A 176 3.72 -12.13 5.92
CA GLN A 176 2.75 -11.70 4.92
C GLN A 176 3.14 -12.17 3.52
N GLN A 177 4.42 -12.09 3.13
CA GLN A 177 4.86 -12.58 1.81
C GLN A 177 4.89 -14.11 1.74
N LEU A 178 5.31 -14.78 2.82
CA LEU A 178 5.35 -16.25 2.93
C LEU A 178 3.97 -16.89 2.94
N SER A 179 2.90 -16.13 3.21
CA SER A 179 1.52 -16.59 3.03
C SER A 179 1.21 -17.00 1.59
N GLY A 180 2.03 -16.58 0.62
CA GLY A 180 1.86 -16.92 -0.79
C GLY A 180 0.75 -16.15 -1.48
N ILE A 181 0.24 -15.06 -0.88
CA ILE A 181 -0.86 -14.26 -1.44
C ILE A 181 -0.57 -13.79 -2.87
N ASN A 182 0.66 -13.38 -3.16
CA ASN A 182 1.07 -12.98 -4.52
C ASN A 182 1.06 -14.15 -5.50
N GLY A 183 1.42 -15.35 -5.03
CA GLY A 183 1.31 -16.57 -5.84
C GLY A 183 -0.14 -16.88 -6.19
N VAL A 184 -1.04 -16.81 -5.21
CA VAL A 184 -2.49 -16.98 -5.45
C VAL A 184 -3.03 -15.92 -6.39
N LEU A 185 -2.63 -14.64 -6.24
CA LEU A 185 -3.11 -13.56 -7.10
C LEU A 185 -2.63 -13.73 -8.54
N PHE A 186 -1.33 -13.93 -8.77
CA PHE A 186 -0.76 -14.05 -10.12
C PHE A 186 -1.16 -15.34 -10.84
N TYR A 187 -1.30 -16.44 -10.11
CA TYR A 187 -1.67 -17.72 -10.69
C TYR A 187 -3.16 -18.06 -10.52
N SER A 188 -3.98 -17.13 -10.01
CA SER A 188 -5.42 -17.36 -9.77
C SER A 188 -6.11 -17.91 -11.02
N SER A 189 -5.91 -17.28 -12.18
CA SER A 189 -6.47 -17.71 -13.46
C SER A 189 -6.05 -19.14 -13.83
N THR A 190 -4.75 -19.45 -13.73
CA THR A 190 -4.21 -20.79 -14.02
C THR A 190 -4.68 -21.85 -13.02
N ILE A 191 -4.83 -21.50 -11.75
CA ILE A 191 -5.32 -22.40 -10.70
C ILE A 191 -6.79 -22.71 -10.93
N PHE A 192 -7.63 -21.72 -11.26
CA PHE A 192 -9.04 -21.95 -11.56
C PHE A 192 -9.25 -22.76 -12.84
N GLU A 193 -8.44 -22.51 -13.86
CA GLU A 193 -8.46 -23.28 -15.11
C GLU A 193 -8.08 -24.74 -14.86
N ALA A 194 -6.99 -25.00 -14.14
CA ALA A 194 -6.53 -26.35 -13.81
C ALA A 194 -7.43 -27.09 -12.80
N ALA A 195 -7.99 -26.40 -11.81
CA ALA A 195 -8.78 -27.01 -10.74
C ALA A 195 -10.24 -27.28 -11.16
N ALA A 196 -10.88 -26.35 -11.86
CA ALA A 196 -12.33 -26.41 -12.09
C ALA A 196 -12.73 -26.75 -13.54
N GLY A 197 -11.80 -26.71 -14.52
CA GLY A 197 -12.15 -26.89 -15.94
C GLY A 197 -13.13 -25.83 -16.46
N VAL A 198 -13.28 -24.73 -15.71
CA VAL A 198 -14.24 -23.67 -15.96
C VAL A 198 -13.67 -22.76 -17.05
N LYS A 199 -14.24 -22.83 -18.25
CA LYS A 199 -13.90 -21.95 -19.39
C LYS A 199 -14.13 -20.45 -19.11
N SER A 200 -14.81 -20.08 -18.03
CA SER A 200 -14.97 -18.70 -17.59
C SER A 200 -13.87 -18.26 -16.61
N SER A 201 -12.59 -18.49 -16.96
CA SER A 201 -11.41 -18.00 -16.22
C SER A 201 -11.55 -16.51 -15.86
N ASN A 202 -12.14 -15.74 -16.77
CA ASN A 202 -12.41 -14.31 -16.64
C ASN A 202 -13.36 -13.95 -15.47
N ALA A 203 -14.44 -14.71 -15.28
CA ALA A 203 -15.39 -14.46 -14.19
C ALA A 203 -14.81 -14.83 -12.82
N ALA A 204 -13.94 -15.84 -12.78
CA ALA A 204 -13.26 -16.27 -11.55
C ALA A 204 -12.22 -15.23 -11.09
N THR A 205 -11.41 -14.67 -11.99
CA THR A 205 -10.44 -13.62 -11.66
C THR A 205 -11.12 -12.34 -11.18
N PHE A 206 -12.23 -11.94 -11.82
CA PHE A 206 -13.04 -10.82 -11.33
C PHE A 206 -13.64 -11.12 -9.95
N GLY A 207 -14.17 -12.33 -9.74
CA GLY A 207 -14.69 -12.78 -8.46
C GLY A 207 -13.66 -12.69 -7.33
N VAL A 208 -12.40 -13.08 -7.58
CA VAL A 208 -11.30 -12.92 -6.60
C VAL A 208 -11.07 -11.44 -6.27
N GLY A 209 -11.01 -10.56 -7.27
CA GLY A 209 -10.86 -9.12 -7.05
C GLY A 209 -12.00 -8.53 -6.21
N ALA A 210 -13.25 -8.90 -6.52
CA ALA A 210 -14.42 -8.45 -5.77
C ALA A 210 -14.41 -8.96 -4.32
N ILE A 211 -14.11 -10.24 -4.11
CA ILE A 211 -13.97 -10.82 -2.76
C ILE A 211 -12.87 -10.11 -1.99
N GLN A 212 -11.75 -9.79 -2.63
CA GLN A 212 -10.63 -9.09 -2.00
C GLN A 212 -11.02 -7.69 -1.54
N VAL A 213 -11.76 -6.93 -2.35
CA VAL A 213 -12.27 -5.60 -1.96
C VAL A 213 -13.24 -5.71 -0.79
N ILE A 214 -14.21 -6.62 -0.85
CA ILE A 214 -15.19 -6.83 0.23
C ILE A 214 -14.47 -7.24 1.52
N ALA A 215 -13.57 -8.23 1.44
CA ALA A 215 -12.80 -8.69 2.60
C ALA A 215 -11.94 -7.57 3.19
N THR A 216 -11.34 -6.72 2.36
CA THR A 216 -10.55 -5.57 2.83
C THR A 216 -11.43 -4.52 3.51
N ALA A 217 -12.63 -4.26 2.98
CA ALA A 217 -13.59 -3.32 3.57
C ALA A 217 -14.08 -3.80 4.94
N VAL A 218 -14.45 -5.08 5.03
CA VAL A 218 -14.84 -5.72 6.29
C VAL A 218 -13.68 -5.68 7.28
N THR A 219 -12.46 -6.04 6.85
CA THR A 219 -11.25 -6.00 7.69
C THR A 219 -10.99 -4.59 8.22
N THR A 220 -11.10 -3.57 7.37
CA THR A 220 -10.93 -2.16 7.74
C THR A 220 -11.88 -1.75 8.86
N TRP A 221 -13.16 -2.07 8.70
CA TRP A 221 -14.17 -1.77 9.72
C TRP A 221 -13.97 -2.56 11.01
N LEU A 222 -13.53 -3.81 10.90
CA LEU A 222 -13.32 -4.69 12.04
C LEU A 222 -12.04 -4.36 12.82
N VAL A 223 -11.02 -3.81 12.18
CA VAL A 223 -9.75 -3.41 12.83
C VAL A 223 -9.97 -2.38 13.93
N ASP A 224 -10.85 -1.41 13.71
CA ASP A 224 -11.15 -0.37 14.70
C ASP A 224 -11.96 -0.91 15.89
N LYS A 225 -12.69 -2.03 15.73
CA LYS A 225 -13.52 -2.65 16.79
C LYS A 225 -12.84 -3.80 17.55
N ALA A 226 -12.23 -4.73 16.83
CA ALA A 226 -11.73 -6.00 17.37
C ALA A 226 -10.23 -5.97 17.69
N GLY A 227 -9.52 -4.92 17.26
CA GLY A 227 -8.10 -4.75 17.48
C GLY A 227 -7.22 -5.57 16.52
N ARG A 228 -6.01 -5.06 16.26
CA ARG A 228 -5.11 -5.56 15.21
C ARG A 228 -4.59 -6.98 15.45
N ARG A 229 -4.28 -7.34 16.71
CA ARG A 229 -3.71 -8.65 17.05
C ARG A 229 -4.70 -9.80 16.84
N LEU A 230 -5.96 -9.59 17.21
CA LEU A 230 -7.00 -10.62 17.06
C LEU A 230 -7.24 -10.92 15.57
N LEU A 231 -7.38 -9.88 14.76
CA LEU A 231 -7.56 -10.03 13.31
C LEU A 231 -6.40 -10.78 12.64
N LEU A 232 -5.16 -10.52 13.05
CA LEU A 232 -4.00 -11.23 12.51
C LEU A 232 -4.05 -12.73 12.84
N ILE A 233 -4.42 -13.09 14.08
CA ILE A 233 -4.49 -14.50 14.49
C ILE A 233 -5.61 -15.24 13.74
N VAL A 234 -6.81 -14.64 13.68
CA VAL A 234 -7.97 -15.24 13.00
C VAL A 234 -7.72 -15.40 11.50
N SER A 235 -7.18 -14.37 10.83
CA SER A 235 -6.84 -14.44 9.41
C SER A 235 -5.75 -15.48 9.11
N SER A 236 -4.72 -15.59 9.96
CA SER A 236 -3.65 -16.58 9.80
C SER A 236 -4.16 -18.01 9.93
N PHE A 237 -5.09 -18.25 10.86
CA PHE A 237 -5.75 -19.54 11.02
C PHE A 237 -6.62 -19.87 9.80
N GLY A 238 -7.43 -18.91 9.33
CA GLY A 238 -8.26 -19.08 8.13
C GLY A 238 -7.45 -19.34 6.86
N MET A 239 -6.32 -18.65 6.68
CA MET A 239 -5.40 -18.88 5.56
C MET A 239 -4.79 -20.28 5.60
N THR A 240 -4.33 -20.73 6.78
CA THR A 240 -3.77 -22.09 6.95
C THR A 240 -4.79 -23.16 6.56
N LEU A 241 -6.03 -23.04 7.03
CA LEU A 241 -7.09 -23.99 6.70
C LEU A 241 -7.42 -23.98 5.20
N SER A 242 -7.51 -22.80 4.59
CA SER A 242 -7.83 -22.66 3.17
C SER A 242 -6.73 -23.24 2.27
N LEU A 243 -5.47 -22.99 2.60
CA LEU A 243 -4.33 -23.55 1.86
C LEU A 243 -4.26 -25.07 2.00
N LEU A 244 -4.61 -25.61 3.18
CA LEU A 244 -4.68 -27.05 3.39
C LEU A 244 -5.76 -27.69 2.52
N VAL A 245 -6.94 -27.06 2.41
CA VAL A 245 -8.01 -27.52 1.51
C VAL A 245 -7.53 -27.53 0.05
N VAL A 246 -6.89 -26.45 -0.41
CA VAL A 246 -6.35 -26.39 -1.78
C VAL A 246 -5.31 -27.48 -2.01
N ALA A 247 -4.38 -27.68 -1.07
CA ALA A 247 -3.36 -28.73 -1.18
C ALA A 247 -3.98 -30.14 -1.28
N VAL A 248 -5.00 -30.42 -0.45
CA VAL A 248 -5.72 -31.71 -0.48
C VAL A 248 -6.50 -31.88 -1.79
N SER A 249 -7.13 -30.83 -2.31
CA SER A 249 -7.84 -30.88 -3.60
C SER A 249 -6.92 -31.15 -4.78
N PHE A 250 -5.68 -30.64 -4.77
CA PHE A 250 -4.68 -30.95 -5.80
C PHE A 250 -4.08 -32.35 -5.63
N PHE A 251 -3.97 -32.88 -4.42
CA PHE A 251 -3.42 -34.23 -4.17
C PHE A 251 -4.42 -35.35 -4.48
N LEU A 252 -5.72 -35.08 -4.35
CA LEU A 252 -6.79 -36.03 -4.67
C LEU A 252 -7.15 -36.08 -6.17
N LYS A 253 -6.50 -35.27 -7.00
CA LYS A 253 -6.71 -35.17 -8.45
C LYS A 253 -5.58 -35.88 -9.19
#